data_AF-A0A0S7Z672-F1
#
_entry.id   AF-A0A0S7Z672-F1
#
_cell.length_a   1.000
_cell.length_b   1.000
_cell.length_c   1.000
_cell.angle_alpha   90.00
_cell.angle_beta   90.00
_cell.angle_gamma   90.00
#
_symmetry.space_group_name_H-M   'P 1'
#
loop_
_entity.id
_entity.type
_entity.pdbx_description
1 polymer ?
#
loop_
_entity_poly.entity_id
_entity_poly.type
_entity_poly.pdbx_seq_one_letter_code
_entity_poly.pdbx_strand_id
1 'polypeptide(L)'
;MARSVRSAMTGRGVDADARNGVERALGSAMSSRLSRLNDDHHPAYLHPGRSVLILLHDVQELPSSSLPIAAAHESEDAPLRLSAARLRAELGEEVAAAVARLPLPGDEALEERLVMLERDLALAVLAERLDHLRHLHLRKDLSDEWEARHAEVERAWAPFAARTDPRLVVRFDHWARTFGRRLRRP
;
A
#
# COMPACT_ATOMS: atom_id res chain seq x y z
N MET A 1 -3.81 -4.06 15.25
CA MET A 1 -2.88 -3.91 14.10
C MET A 1 -1.42 -3.76 14.52
N ALA A 2 -1.03 -2.71 15.26
CA ALA A 2 0.39 -2.45 15.60
C ALA A 2 1.12 -3.63 16.27
N ARG A 3 0.45 -4.40 17.14
CA ARG A 3 1.03 -5.61 17.74
C ARG A 3 1.35 -6.69 16.70
N SER A 4 0.46 -6.90 15.74
CA SER A 4 0.64 -7.87 14.65
C SER A 4 1.81 -7.48 13.75
N VAL A 5 1.93 -6.20 13.39
CA VAL A 5 3.06 -5.69 12.61
C VAL A 5 4.37 -5.90 13.36
N ARG A 6 4.46 -5.50 14.63
CA ARG A 6 5.65 -5.73 15.46
C ARG A 6 6.05 -7.19 15.53
N SER A 7 5.09 -8.08 15.81
CA SER A 7 5.34 -9.52 15.88
C SER A 7 5.84 -10.07 14.54
N ALA A 8 5.28 -9.61 13.42
CA ALA A 8 5.70 -10.04 12.08
C ALA A 8 7.11 -9.53 11.73
N MET A 9 7.42 -8.26 12.05
CA MET A 9 8.77 -7.70 11.87
C MET A 9 9.81 -8.46 12.70
N THR A 10 9.50 -8.77 13.96
CA THR A 10 10.37 -9.60 14.82
C THR A 10 10.56 -11.00 14.24
N GLY A 11 9.48 -11.66 13.82
CA GLY A 11 9.56 -13.00 13.21
C GLY A 11 10.36 -13.04 11.90
N ARG A 12 10.42 -11.92 11.17
CA ARG A 12 11.21 -11.74 9.96
C ARG A 12 12.64 -11.27 10.19
N GLY A 13 13.01 -10.95 11.43
CA GLY A 13 14.34 -10.42 11.75
C GLY A 13 14.62 -9.04 11.13
N VAL A 14 13.59 -8.20 10.96
CA VAL A 14 13.76 -6.83 10.43
C VAL A 14 14.68 -6.03 11.36
N ASP A 15 15.63 -5.30 10.78
CA ASP A 15 16.59 -4.50 11.52
C ASP A 15 15.91 -3.40 12.36
N ALA A 16 16.65 -2.84 13.32
CA ALA A 16 16.10 -1.87 14.27
C ALA A 16 15.66 -0.56 13.59
N ASP A 17 16.41 -0.09 12.58
CA ASP A 17 16.14 1.19 11.94
C ASP A 17 14.86 1.13 11.11
N ALA A 18 14.68 0.06 10.33
CA ALA A 18 13.46 -0.17 9.59
C ALA A 18 12.24 -0.39 10.51
N ARG A 19 12.40 -1.12 11.63
CA ARG A 19 11.34 -1.25 12.63
C ARG A 19 10.93 0.10 13.22
N ASN A 20 11.90 0.92 13.62
CA ASN A 20 11.66 2.26 14.15
C ASN A 20 10.97 3.15 13.10
N GLY A 21 11.40 3.08 11.85
CA GLY A 21 10.78 3.79 10.73
C GLY A 21 9.32 3.40 10.53
N VAL A 22 9.01 2.11 10.53
CA VAL A 22 7.61 1.61 10.43
C VAL A 22 6.77 2.08 11.61
N GLU A 23 7.28 1.99 12.83
CA GLU A 23 6.53 2.42 14.02
C GLU A 23 6.21 3.92 14.00
N ARG A 24 7.17 4.77 13.61
CA ARG A 24 6.93 6.21 13.41
C ARG A 24 5.93 6.48 12.29
N ALA A 25 6.04 5.78 11.17
CA ALA A 25 5.13 5.94 10.04
C ALA A 25 3.69 5.58 10.43
N LEU A 26 3.52 4.42 11.08
CA LEU A 26 2.20 3.99 11.59
C LEU A 26 1.65 4.94 12.64
N GLY A 27 2.48 5.44 13.57
CA GLY A 27 2.06 6.44 14.55
C GLY A 27 1.53 7.72 13.90
N SER A 28 2.25 8.24 12.90
CA SER A 28 1.84 9.42 12.14
C SER A 28 0.59 9.19 11.31
N ALA A 29 0.51 8.05 10.62
CA ALA A 29 -0.65 7.68 9.82
C ALA A 29 -1.91 7.52 10.70
N MET A 30 -1.78 6.90 11.87
CA MET A 30 -2.88 6.74 12.83
C MET A 30 -3.32 8.09 13.42
N SER A 31 -2.39 8.99 13.72
CA SER A 31 -2.73 10.35 14.16
C SER A 31 -3.61 11.08 13.14
N SER A 32 -3.29 10.97 11.84
CA SER A 32 -4.10 11.55 10.76
C SER A 32 -5.50 10.95 10.67
N ARG A 33 -5.59 9.63 10.84
CA ARG A 33 -6.84 8.85 10.75
C ARG A 33 -7.77 9.07 11.92
N LEU A 34 -7.26 9.07 13.16
CA LEU A 34 -8.04 9.33 14.36
C LEU A 34 -8.73 10.70 14.35
N SER A 35 -8.16 11.69 13.65
CA SER A 35 -8.76 13.02 13.54
C SER A 35 -9.73 13.19 12.36
N ARG A 36 -9.83 12.21 11.46
CA ARG A 36 -10.56 12.34 10.17
C ARG A 36 -11.57 11.24 9.91
N LEU A 37 -11.33 10.04 10.42
CA LEU A 37 -12.21 8.88 10.27
C LEU A 37 -13.04 8.75 11.53
N ASN A 38 -14.37 8.79 11.35
CA ASN A 38 -15.34 8.62 12.44
C ASN A 38 -15.77 7.16 12.63
N ASP A 39 -15.31 6.25 11.76
CA ASP A 39 -15.60 4.82 11.78
C ASP A 39 -14.28 4.05 11.72
N ASP A 40 -14.01 3.26 12.76
CA ASP A 40 -12.83 2.40 12.86
C ASP A 40 -12.93 1.13 11.99
N HIS A 41 -14.12 0.83 11.47
CA HIS A 41 -14.35 -0.19 10.45
C HIS A 41 -14.09 0.32 9.03
N HIS A 42 -13.86 1.63 8.86
CA HIS A 42 -13.56 2.20 7.55
C HIS A 42 -12.33 1.49 6.95
N PRO A 43 -12.36 1.04 5.68
CA PRO A 43 -11.24 0.29 5.09
C PRO A 43 -9.89 1.00 5.23
N ALA A 44 -9.86 2.32 5.05
CA ALA A 44 -8.64 3.12 5.18
C ALA A 44 -8.05 3.15 6.60
N TYR A 45 -8.82 2.82 7.65
CA TYR A 45 -8.40 2.98 9.05
C TYR A 45 -7.18 2.12 9.38
N LEU A 46 -7.20 0.82 9.03
CA LEU A 46 -6.08 -0.09 9.28
C LEU A 46 -5.12 -0.26 8.08
N HIS A 47 -5.38 0.45 6.99
CA HIS A 47 -4.66 0.30 5.72
C HIS A 47 -3.13 0.33 5.84
N PRO A 48 -2.49 1.30 6.52
CA PRO A 48 -1.03 1.40 6.57
C PRO A 48 -0.36 0.14 7.14
N GLY A 49 -0.97 -0.42 8.19
CA GLY A 49 -0.48 -1.65 8.80
C GLY A 49 -0.70 -2.88 7.92
N ARG A 50 -1.80 -2.92 7.15
CA ARG A 50 -2.07 -4.04 6.23
C ARG A 50 -1.09 -4.06 5.06
N SER A 51 -0.74 -2.90 4.50
CA SER A 51 0.28 -2.79 3.45
C SER A 51 1.63 -3.34 3.91
N VAL A 52 2.06 -3.00 5.13
CA VAL A 52 3.27 -3.56 5.74
C VAL A 52 3.16 -5.08 5.96
N LEU A 53 2.01 -5.57 6.45
CA LEU A 53 1.82 -7.01 6.66
C LEU A 53 1.83 -7.81 5.36
N ILE A 54 1.33 -7.25 4.25
CA ILE A 54 1.43 -7.88 2.93
C ILE A 54 2.90 -8.12 2.59
N LEU A 55 3.77 -7.11 2.74
CA LEU A 55 5.20 -7.27 2.51
C LEU A 55 5.81 -8.34 3.42
N LEU A 56 5.55 -8.27 4.72
CA LEU A 56 6.09 -9.19 5.72
C LEU A 56 5.62 -10.64 5.54
N HIS A 57 4.47 -10.89 4.94
CA HIS A 57 3.94 -12.25 4.75
C HIS A 57 4.19 -12.81 3.35
N ASP A 58 4.12 -11.96 2.33
CA ASP A 58 4.05 -12.42 0.95
C ASP A 58 5.41 -12.27 0.23
N VAL A 59 6.30 -11.34 0.64
CA VAL A 59 7.57 -11.10 -0.09
C VAL A 59 8.73 -11.83 0.56
N GLN A 60 9.36 -12.77 -0.14
CA GLN A 60 10.42 -13.61 0.44
C GLN A 60 11.68 -12.79 0.76
N GLU A 61 12.24 -12.13 -0.25
CA GLU A 61 13.38 -11.23 -0.13
C GLU A 61 12.87 -9.79 -0.02
N LEU A 62 12.68 -9.35 1.21
CA LEU A 62 12.09 -8.05 1.52
C LEU A 62 13.19 -7.03 1.81
N PRO A 63 13.37 -5.99 0.97
CA PRO A 63 14.21 -4.86 1.32
C PRO A 63 13.64 -4.12 2.53
N SER A 64 14.47 -3.87 3.53
CA SER A 64 14.07 -3.14 4.74
C SER A 64 13.51 -1.73 4.44
N SER A 65 14.04 -1.06 3.40
CA SER A 65 13.60 0.27 2.96
C SER A 65 12.14 0.31 2.51
N SER A 66 11.60 -0.78 1.95
CA SER A 66 10.21 -0.86 1.49
C SER A 66 9.19 -0.68 2.62
N LEU A 67 9.53 -1.08 3.85
CA LEU A 67 8.57 -1.15 4.94
C LEU A 67 8.08 0.23 5.44
N PRO A 68 8.97 1.18 5.82
CA PRO A 68 8.51 2.52 6.20
C PRO A 68 7.83 3.25 5.04
N ILE A 69 8.25 2.99 3.80
CA ILE A 69 7.61 3.56 2.60
C ILE A 69 6.18 3.04 2.47
N ALA A 70 5.97 1.73 2.56
CA ALA A 70 4.64 1.12 2.49
C ALA A 70 3.73 1.55 3.66
N ALA A 71 4.30 1.81 4.83
CA ALA A 71 3.55 2.32 5.98
C ALA A 71 3.14 3.79 5.84
N ALA A 72 3.87 4.57 5.03
CA ALA A 72 3.69 6.01 4.89
C ALA A 72 2.96 6.41 3.61
N HIS A 73 2.94 5.53 2.60
CA HIS A 73 2.24 5.76 1.35
C HIS A 73 0.72 5.75 1.55
N GLU A 74 0.05 6.65 0.83
CA GLU A 74 -1.40 6.82 0.85
C GLU A 74 -1.81 7.37 -0.51
N SER A 75 -2.11 6.48 -1.46
CA SER A 75 -2.39 6.84 -2.85
C SER A 75 -3.84 7.24 -3.08
N GLU A 76 -4.77 6.71 -2.29
CA GLU A 76 -6.22 6.84 -2.53
C GLU A 76 -6.85 7.97 -1.71
N ASP A 77 -6.55 8.03 -0.41
CA ASP A 77 -7.24 8.94 0.50
C ASP A 77 -6.40 10.20 0.73
N ALA A 78 -6.43 11.13 -0.22
CA ALA A 78 -5.68 12.39 -0.15
C ALA A 78 -5.82 13.16 1.19
N PRO A 79 -7.00 13.21 1.84
CA PRO A 79 -7.12 13.83 3.17
C PRO A 79 -6.33 13.13 4.27
N LEU A 80 -6.06 11.82 4.15
CA LEU A 80 -5.34 11.02 5.13
C LEU A 80 -3.81 11.06 4.93
N ARG A 81 -3.37 11.42 3.73
CA ARG A 81 -1.95 11.47 3.33
C ARG A 81 -1.16 12.40 4.24
N LEU A 82 0.03 11.94 4.65
CA LEU A 82 0.96 12.76 5.40
C LEU A 82 1.55 13.86 4.51
N SER A 83 1.67 15.08 5.03
CA SER A 83 2.34 16.16 4.29
C SER A 83 3.83 15.85 4.11
N ALA A 84 4.43 16.38 3.05
CA ALA A 84 5.87 16.20 2.80
C ALA A 84 6.73 16.69 3.99
N ALA A 85 6.34 17.79 4.63
CA ALA A 85 7.02 18.29 5.84
C ALA A 85 6.95 17.28 6.99
N ARG A 86 5.79 16.64 7.20
CA ARG A 86 5.63 15.63 8.25
C ARG A 86 6.37 14.33 7.92
N LEU A 87 6.36 13.89 6.67
CA LEU A 87 7.16 12.75 6.23
C LEU A 87 8.65 12.96 6.51
N ARG A 88 9.20 14.12 6.15
CA ARG A 88 10.61 14.46 6.43
C ARG A 88 10.92 14.49 7.92
N ALA A 89 10.06 15.12 8.72
CA ALA A 89 10.26 15.25 10.15
C ALA A 89 10.25 13.89 10.88
N GLU A 90 9.35 12.99 10.48
CA GLU A 90 9.11 11.73 11.18
C GLU A 90 9.94 10.57 10.63
N LEU A 91 10.24 10.57 9.33
CA LEU A 91 10.82 9.44 8.60
C LEU A 91 12.13 9.78 7.86
N GLY A 92 12.51 11.06 7.81
CA GLY A 92 13.71 11.53 7.12
C GLY A 92 13.48 11.84 5.63
N GLU A 93 14.48 12.48 5.02
CA GLU A 93 14.40 12.94 3.63
C GLU A 93 14.26 11.79 2.63
N GLU A 94 14.97 10.67 2.86
CA GLU A 94 14.99 9.53 1.95
C GLU A 94 13.59 8.92 1.77
N VAL A 95 12.89 8.63 2.87
CA VAL A 95 11.52 8.09 2.83
C VAL A 95 10.55 9.11 2.24
N ALA A 96 10.68 10.40 2.57
CA ALA A 96 9.83 11.44 2.01
C ALA A 96 10.00 11.56 0.48
N ALA A 97 11.23 11.54 -0.01
CA ALA A 97 11.55 11.56 -1.43
C ALA A 97 11.06 10.30 -2.15
N ALA A 98 11.23 9.13 -1.51
CA ALA A 98 10.72 7.86 -2.03
C ALA A 98 9.19 7.87 -2.20
N VAL A 99 8.45 8.28 -1.16
CA VAL A 99 6.97 8.36 -1.21
C VAL A 99 6.50 9.34 -2.29
N ALA A 100 7.21 10.46 -2.50
CA ALA A 100 6.86 11.43 -3.52
C ALA A 100 7.06 10.91 -4.97
N ARG A 101 7.92 9.90 -5.17
CA ARG A 101 8.16 9.29 -6.49
C ARG A 101 7.08 8.28 -6.88
N LEU A 102 6.41 7.67 -5.89
CA LEU A 102 5.44 6.61 -6.13
C LEU A 102 4.28 7.11 -7.01
N PRO A 103 3.93 6.38 -8.09
CA PRO A 103 2.84 6.78 -8.96
C PRO A 103 1.50 6.65 -8.25
N LEU A 104 0.56 7.52 -8.60
CA LEU A 104 -0.81 7.46 -8.10
C LEU A 104 -1.71 6.72 -9.10
N PRO A 105 -2.77 6.04 -8.63
CA PRO A 105 -3.83 5.54 -9.51
C PRO A 105 -4.39 6.68 -10.39
N GLY A 106 -4.77 6.35 -11.63
CA GLY A 106 -5.27 7.32 -12.60
C GLY A 106 -4.21 8.23 -13.24
N ASP A 107 -2.92 8.08 -12.92
CA ASP A 107 -1.84 8.78 -13.62
C ASP A 107 -1.80 8.37 -15.11
N GLU A 108 -1.81 9.34 -16.03
CA GLU A 108 -1.77 9.08 -17.47
C GLU A 108 -0.53 8.28 -17.89
N ALA A 109 0.60 8.48 -17.20
CA ALA A 109 1.86 7.79 -17.43
C ALA A 109 2.10 6.65 -16.42
N LEU A 110 1.04 6.11 -15.80
CA LEU A 110 1.15 5.11 -14.72
C LEU A 110 2.07 3.94 -15.08
N GLU A 111 1.88 3.31 -16.23
CA GLU A 111 2.65 2.13 -16.65
C GLU A 111 4.14 2.45 -16.82
N GLU A 112 4.46 3.58 -17.46
CA GLU A 112 5.83 4.06 -17.64
C GLU A 112 6.49 4.36 -16.29
N ARG A 113 5.77 5.00 -15.37
CA ARG A 113 6.29 5.30 -14.04
C ARG A 113 6.52 4.04 -13.22
N LEU A 114 5.64 3.04 -13.32
CA LEU A 114 5.79 1.77 -12.63
C LEU A 114 7.04 1.03 -13.07
N VAL A 115 7.30 0.90 -14.38
CA VAL A 115 8.48 0.18 -14.88
C VAL A 115 9.81 0.85 -14.51
N MET A 116 9.78 2.13 -14.16
CA MET A 116 10.94 2.91 -13.72
C MET A 116 11.20 2.83 -12.21
N LEU A 117 10.34 2.16 -11.43
CA LEU A 117 10.52 2.04 -10.00
C LEU A 117 11.64 1.07 -9.64
N GLU A 118 12.45 1.48 -8.67
CA GLU A 118 13.37 0.59 -7.97
C GLU A 118 12.59 -0.48 -7.20
N ARG A 119 13.21 -1.65 -6.99
CA ARG A 119 12.52 -2.84 -6.44
C ARG A 119 11.82 -2.54 -5.11
N ASP A 120 12.46 -1.78 -4.24
CA ASP A 120 11.92 -1.45 -2.93
C ASP A 120 10.66 -0.57 -3.01
N LEU A 121 10.66 0.42 -3.91
CA LEU A 121 9.50 1.26 -4.22
C LEU A 121 8.38 0.45 -4.89
N ALA A 122 8.74 -0.42 -5.83
CA ALA A 122 7.81 -1.30 -6.53
C ALA A 122 7.05 -2.20 -5.54
N LEU A 123 7.76 -2.82 -4.59
CA LEU A 123 7.14 -3.65 -3.56
C LEU A 123 6.19 -2.82 -2.67
N ALA A 124 6.60 -1.63 -2.25
CA ALA A 124 5.78 -0.77 -1.39
C ALA A 124 4.46 -0.37 -2.07
N VAL A 125 4.52 0.10 -3.32
CA VAL A 125 3.30 0.52 -4.06
C VAL A 125 2.42 -0.68 -4.40
N LEU A 126 3.00 -1.84 -4.75
CA LEU A 126 2.23 -3.05 -5.03
C LEU A 126 1.52 -3.58 -3.79
N ALA A 127 2.16 -3.53 -2.63
CA ALA A 127 1.54 -3.96 -1.38
C ALA A 127 0.33 -3.07 -1.02
N GLU A 128 0.47 -1.76 -1.19
CA GLU A 128 -0.62 -0.81 -0.99
C GLU A 128 -1.77 -1.07 -1.98
N ARG A 129 -1.47 -1.19 -3.27
CA ARG A 129 -2.47 -1.44 -4.31
C ARG A 129 -3.20 -2.78 -4.10
N LEU A 130 -2.49 -3.81 -3.67
CA LEU A 130 -3.10 -5.10 -3.34
C LEU A 130 -4.07 -4.99 -2.16
N ASP A 131 -3.73 -4.19 -1.14
CA ASP A 131 -4.64 -3.91 -0.03
C ASP A 131 -5.89 -3.17 -0.52
N HIS A 132 -5.74 -2.16 -1.37
CA HIS A 132 -6.86 -1.44 -1.97
C HIS A 132 -7.76 -2.38 -2.79
N LEU A 133 -7.20 -3.21 -3.66
CA LEU A 133 -7.96 -4.19 -4.45
C LEU A 133 -8.75 -5.15 -3.57
N ARG A 134 -8.14 -5.66 -2.49
CA ARG A 134 -8.79 -6.58 -1.55
C ARG A 134 -10.00 -5.94 -0.85
N HIS A 135 -9.94 -4.65 -0.58
CA HIS A 135 -10.96 -3.94 0.20
C HIS A 135 -11.85 -3.00 -0.64
N LEU A 136 -11.66 -2.95 -1.97
CA LEU A 136 -12.41 -2.06 -2.86
C LEU A 136 -13.93 -2.22 -2.70
N HIS A 137 -14.40 -3.45 -2.52
CA HIS A 137 -15.83 -3.76 -2.30
C HIS A 137 -16.43 -3.17 -1.02
N LEU A 138 -15.60 -2.69 -0.09
CA LEU A 138 -16.03 -2.01 1.14
C LEU A 138 -16.06 -0.48 0.97
N ARG A 139 -15.48 0.06 -0.11
CA ARG A 139 -15.48 1.48 -0.46
C ARG A 139 -16.71 1.84 -1.29
N LYS A 140 -17.84 1.99 -0.61
CA LYS A 140 -19.12 2.35 -1.23
C LYS A 140 -19.09 3.74 -1.87
N ASP A 141 -18.30 4.63 -1.28
CA ASP A 141 -17.99 5.97 -1.79
C ASP A 141 -17.32 5.94 -3.17
N LEU A 142 -16.73 4.81 -3.56
CA LEU A 142 -16.07 4.61 -4.84
C LEU A 142 -16.84 3.66 -5.77
N SER A 143 -18.10 3.34 -5.47
CA SER A 143 -18.85 2.31 -6.19
C SER A 143 -18.97 2.57 -7.70
N ASP A 144 -19.18 3.83 -8.11
CA ASP A 144 -19.23 4.23 -9.51
C ASP A 144 -17.88 4.08 -10.25
N GLU A 145 -16.77 4.01 -9.50
CA GLU A 145 -15.42 3.85 -10.03
C GLU A 145 -14.91 2.40 -9.97
N TRP A 146 -15.68 1.47 -9.40
CA TRP A 146 -15.20 0.11 -9.15
C TRP A 146 -14.74 -0.61 -10.42
N GLU A 147 -15.49 -0.48 -11.51
CA GLU A 147 -15.12 -1.07 -12.81
C GLU A 147 -13.84 -0.46 -13.37
N ALA A 148 -13.72 0.87 -13.38
CA ALA A 148 -12.54 1.56 -13.85
C ALA A 148 -11.29 1.19 -13.04
N ARG A 149 -11.41 1.12 -11.71
CA ARG A 149 -10.31 0.76 -10.80
C ARG A 149 -9.90 -0.71 -10.95
N HIS A 150 -10.85 -1.61 -11.20
CA HIS A 150 -10.56 -3.01 -11.48
C HIS A 150 -9.89 -3.17 -12.85
N ALA A 151 -10.36 -2.47 -13.87
CA ALA A 151 -9.75 -2.45 -15.19
C ALA A 151 -8.31 -1.91 -15.16
N GLU A 152 -8.03 -0.84 -14.40
CA GLU A 152 -6.66 -0.35 -14.20
C GLU A 152 -5.76 -1.41 -13.52
N VAL A 153 -6.30 -2.15 -12.55
CA VAL A 153 -5.56 -3.25 -11.92
C VAL A 153 -5.19 -4.34 -12.92
N GLU A 154 -6.14 -4.75 -13.77
CA GLU A 154 -5.87 -5.77 -14.79
C GLU A 154 -4.91 -5.28 -15.88
N ARG A 155 -5.01 -3.99 -16.25
CA ARG A 155 -4.18 -3.38 -17.29
C ARG A 155 -2.74 -3.09 -16.84
N ALA A 156 -2.56 -2.49 -15.67
CA ALA A 156 -1.27 -1.93 -15.25
C ALA A 156 -0.67 -2.66 -14.04
N TRP A 157 -1.43 -2.81 -12.96
CA TRP A 157 -0.88 -3.26 -11.67
C TRP A 157 -0.56 -4.75 -11.62
N ALA A 158 -1.43 -5.62 -12.15
CA ALA A 158 -1.20 -7.05 -12.17
C ALA A 158 -0.03 -7.43 -13.10
N PRO A 159 0.10 -6.88 -14.33
CA PRO A 159 1.29 -7.08 -15.15
C PRO A 159 2.57 -6.55 -14.51
N PHE A 160 2.49 -5.43 -13.77
CA PHE A 160 3.64 -4.92 -13.02
C PHE A 160 4.06 -5.89 -11.91
N ALA A 161 3.10 -6.40 -11.11
CA ALA A 161 3.36 -7.40 -10.09
C ALA A 161 4.05 -8.66 -10.66
N ALA A 162 3.66 -9.09 -11.87
CA ALA A 162 4.25 -10.21 -12.61
C ALA A 162 5.76 -10.06 -12.86
N ARG A 163 6.27 -8.84 -12.90
CA ARG A 163 7.69 -8.53 -13.12
C ARG A 163 8.47 -8.31 -11.82
N THR A 164 7.77 -8.14 -10.69
CA THR A 164 8.39 -7.73 -9.42
C THR A 164 8.58 -8.88 -8.44
N ASP A 165 7.53 -9.65 -8.14
CA ASP A 165 7.59 -10.72 -7.14
C ASP A 165 6.57 -11.83 -7.43
N PRO A 166 7.00 -13.11 -7.49
CA PRO A 166 6.14 -14.22 -7.89
C PRO A 166 4.97 -14.47 -6.93
N ARG A 167 5.11 -14.18 -5.64
CA ARG A 167 4.00 -14.32 -4.69
C ARG A 167 2.98 -13.23 -4.89
N LEU A 168 3.40 -11.98 -5.12
CA LEU A 168 2.48 -10.89 -5.39
C LEU A 168 1.63 -11.17 -6.63
N VAL A 169 2.17 -11.80 -7.68
CA VAL A 169 1.39 -12.25 -8.85
C VAL A 169 0.19 -13.09 -8.43
N VAL A 170 0.43 -14.14 -7.64
CA VAL A 170 -0.62 -15.06 -7.18
C VAL A 170 -1.69 -14.31 -6.39
N ARG A 171 -1.28 -13.31 -5.60
CA ARG A 171 -2.20 -12.52 -4.77
C ARG A 171 -3.03 -11.56 -5.64
N PHE A 172 -2.42 -10.86 -6.59
CA PHE A 172 -3.12 -9.99 -7.53
C PHE A 172 -4.10 -10.79 -8.39
N ASP A 173 -3.69 -11.92 -8.97
CA ASP A 173 -4.56 -12.81 -9.74
C ASP A 173 -5.77 -13.29 -8.93
N HIS A 174 -5.54 -13.67 -7.67
CA HIS A 174 -6.60 -14.10 -6.78
C HIS A 174 -7.62 -12.97 -6.54
N TRP A 175 -7.14 -11.79 -6.15
CA TRP A 175 -8.01 -10.69 -5.77
C TRP A 175 -8.67 -10.00 -6.96
N ALA A 176 -7.98 -9.86 -8.10
CA ALA A 176 -8.56 -9.36 -9.35
C ALA A 176 -9.72 -10.25 -9.82
N ARG A 177 -9.53 -11.58 -9.84
CA ARG A 177 -10.63 -12.51 -10.16
C ARG A 177 -11.76 -12.47 -9.14
N THR A 178 -11.43 -12.32 -7.85
CA THR A 178 -12.44 -12.28 -6.79
C THR A 178 -13.31 -11.04 -6.89
N PHE A 179 -12.68 -9.88 -7.12
CA PHE A 179 -13.40 -8.63 -7.31
C PHE A 179 -14.17 -8.60 -8.63
N GLY A 180 -13.57 -9.06 -9.73
CA GLY A 180 -14.25 -9.16 -11.03
C GLY A 180 -15.49 -10.07 -11.00
N ARG A 181 -15.50 -11.13 -10.18
CA ARG A 181 -16.71 -11.94 -9.93
C ARG A 181 -17.81 -11.15 -9.23
N ARG A 182 -17.47 -10.19 -8.38
CA ARG A 182 -18.43 -9.34 -7.67
C ARG A 182 -19.04 -8.30 -8.60
N LEU A 183 -18.25 -7.70 -9.50
CA LEU A 183 -18.75 -6.77 -10.51
C LEU A 183 -19.79 -7.42 -11.44
N ARG A 184 -19.63 -8.70 -11.75
CA ARG A 184 -20.56 -9.46 -12.60
C ARG A 184 -21.84 -9.93 -11.88
N ARG A 185 -22.00 -9.66 -10.58
CA ARG A 185 -23.22 -10.02 -9.86
C ARG A 185 -24.23 -8.88 -10.02
N PRO A 186 -25.43 -9.16 -10.56
CA PRO A 186 -26.49 -8.16 -10.71
C PRO A 186 -27.01 -7.66 -9.36
#